data_AF-A0A9D9LMV6-F1
#
_entry.id   AF-A0A9D9LMV6-F1
#
_cell.length_a   1.000
_cell.length_b   1.000
_cell.length_c   1.000
_cell.angle_alpha   90.00
_cell.angle_beta   90.00
_cell.angle_gamma   90.00
#
_symmetry.space_group_name_H-M   'P 1'
#
loop_
_entity.id
_entity.type
_entity.pdbx_description
1 polymer ?
#
loop_
_entity_poly.entity_id
_entity_poly.type
_entity_poly.pdbx_seq_one_letter_code
_entity_poly.pdbx_strand_id
1 'polypeptide(L)' 'LGLAGIALRSPAALTVGQRVRLTVFLAGEPLEIEGQVVAADGAANHGGPYTAEVTFDTLREDHATAMEGLILAQRTAR' A
#
# COMPACT_ATOMS: atom_id res chain seq x y z
N LEU A 1 8.10 6.39 14.35
CA LEU A 1 6.94 5.53 14.04
C LEU A 1 6.97 5.33 12.53
N GLY A 2 7.70 4.33 12.04
CA GLY A 2 7.92 4.14 10.62
C GLY A 2 6.63 3.71 9.91
N LEU A 3 6.45 4.15 8.66
CA LEU A 3 5.43 3.62 7.76
C LEU A 3 5.59 2.10 7.66
N ALA A 4 4.74 1.35 8.35
CA ALA A 4 4.84 -0.11 8.41
C ALA A 4 4.18 -0.81 7.21
N GLY A 5 3.27 -0.14 6.50
CA GLY A 5 2.56 -0.72 5.36
C GLY A 5 1.33 0.07 4.91
N ILE A 6 0.54 -0.52 4.02
CA ILE A 6 -0.71 0.02 3.48
C ILE A 6 -1.77 -1.06 3.30
N ALA A 7 -3.02 -0.71 3.58
CA ALA A 7 -4.17 -1.52 3.18
C ALA A 7 -4.66 -1.07 1.79
N LEU A 8 -4.79 -2.01 0.87
CA LEU A 8 -5.21 -1.74 -0.51
C LEU A 8 -6.38 -2.62 -0.94
N ARG A 9 -7.14 -2.12 -1.91
CA ARG A 9 -8.12 -2.89 -2.67
C ARG A 9 -7.47 -3.40 -3.95
N SER A 10 -7.67 -4.66 -4.26
CA SER A 10 -7.13 -5.33 -5.45
C SER A 10 -8.26 -5.88 -6.32
N PRO A 11 -8.14 -5.81 -7.65
CA PRO A 11 -9.08 -6.47 -8.57
C PRO A 11 -8.93 -8.00 -8.57
N ALA A 12 -7.84 -8.53 -8.02
CA ALA A 12 -7.55 -9.95 -7.95
C ALA A 12 -7.16 -10.38 -6.53
N ALA A 13 -7.38 -11.65 -6.22
CA ALA A 13 -6.94 -12.25 -4.98
C ALA A 13 -5.41 -12.14 -4.85
N LEU A 14 -4.95 -11.73 -3.66
CA LEU A 14 -3.54 -11.71 -3.30
C LEU A 14 -3.29 -12.76 -2.23
N THR A 15 -2.09 -13.33 -2.23
CA THR A 15 -1.71 -14.39 -1.28
C THR A 15 -0.82 -13.83 -0.18
N VAL A 16 -1.02 -14.23 1.07
CA VAL A 16 -0.11 -13.89 2.16
C VAL A 16 1.30 -14.43 1.84
N GLY A 17 2.31 -13.59 2.05
CA GLY A 17 3.70 -13.85 1.68
C GLY A 17 4.05 -13.45 0.25
N GLN A 18 3.07 -13.11 -0.60
CA GLN A 18 3.32 -12.68 -1.97
C GLN A 18 4.11 -11.37 -2.00
N ARG A 19 5.16 -11.35 -2.82
CA ARG A 19 5.92 -10.14 -3.16
C ARG A 19 5.13 -9.31 -4.15
N VAL A 20 5.04 -8.01 -3.89
CA VAL A 20 4.32 -7.07 -4.74
C VAL A 20 5.19 -5.85 -5.02
N ARG A 21 5.01 -5.29 -6.22
CA ARG A 21 5.50 -3.97 -6.59
C ARG A 21 4.28 -3.06 -6.74
N LEU A 22 4.26 -2.00 -5.95
CA LEU A 22 3.17 -1.03 -5.89
C LEU A 22 3.63 0.26 -6.56
N THR A 23 2.77 0.85 -7.37
CA THR A 23 2.94 2.21 -7.89
C THR A 23 1.98 3.12 -7.14
N VAL A 24 2.53 4.06 -6.37
CA VAL A 24 1.76 5.07 -5.63
C VAL A 24 1.77 6.37 -6.44
N PHE A 25 0.59 6.81 -6.89
CA PHE A 25 0.47 8.06 -7.63
C PHE A 25 0.40 9.24 -6.66
N LEU A 26 1.47 10.03 -6.63
CA LEU A 26 1.57 11.26 -5.86
C LEU A 26 1.35 12.47 -6.78
N ALA A 27 1.12 13.66 -6.19
CA ALA A 27 0.87 14.90 -6.96
C ALA A 27 2.07 15.39 -7.80
N GLY A 28 3.23 14.73 -7.69
CA GLY A 28 4.42 14.99 -8.49
C GLY A 28 4.71 13.81 -9.42
N GLU A 29 5.47 12.85 -8.92
CA GLU A 29 5.87 11.66 -9.68
C GLU A 29 5.32 10.37 -9.06
N PRO A 30 5.04 9.34 -9.88
CA PRO A 30 4.68 8.03 -9.37
C PRO A 30 5.85 7.42 -8.61
N LEU A 31 5.54 6.85 -7.46
CA LEU A 31 6.50 6.23 -6.57
C LEU A 31 6.38 4.71 -6.65
N GLU A 32 7.45 4.02 -7.03
CA GLU A 32 7.49 2.56 -6.98
C GLU A 32 8.02 2.06 -5.63
N ILE A 33 7.27 1.15 -5.02
CA ILE A 33 7.56 0.56 -3.71
C ILE A 33 7.43 -0.95 -3.81
N GLU A 34 8.40 -1.67 -3.28
CA GLU A 34 8.30 -3.12 -3.09
C GLU A 34 7.81 -3.45 -1.69
N GLY A 35 7.11 -4.58 -1.57
CA GLY A 35 6.61 -5.04 -0.29
C GLY A 35 6.13 -6.48 -0.32
N GLN A 36 5.58 -6.90 0.81
CA GLN A 36 5.04 -8.23 1.00
C GLN A 36 3.64 -8.16 1.58
N VAL A 37 2.74 -8.96 1.04
CA VAL A 37 1.38 -9.12 1.58
C VAL A 37 1.47 -9.85 2.92
N VAL A 38 1.01 -9.23 4.00
CA VAL A 38 1.01 -9.81 5.36
C VAL A 38 -0.37 -10.27 5.80
N ALA A 39 -1.43 -9.70 5.22
CA ALA A 39 -2.79 -10.16 5.37
C ALA A 39 -3.53 -9.97 4.04
N ALA A 40 -4.42 -10.89 3.72
CA ALA A 40 -5.30 -10.80 2.57
C ALA A 40 -6.68 -11.34 2.97
N ASP A 41 -7.72 -10.55 2.73
CA ASP A 41 -9.09 -11.01 2.90
C ASP A 41 -9.63 -11.50 1.55
N GLY A 42 -9.98 -12.78 1.52
CA GLY A 42 -10.53 -13.48 0.38
C GLY A 42 -12.04 -13.34 0.30
N ALA A 43 -12.62 -12.15 0.49
CA ALA A 43 -14.07 -11.98 0.40
C ALA A 43 -14.55 -11.79 -1.04
N ALA A 44 -14.30 -12.78 -1.91
CA ALA A 44 -14.98 -12.91 -3.21
C ALA A 44 -16.37 -13.57 -3.10
N ASN A 45 -16.89 -13.76 -1.89
CA ASN A 45 -18.19 -14.42 -1.69
C ASN A 45 -19.39 -13.51 -1.97
N HIS A 46 -19.19 -12.20 -2.19
CA HIS A 46 -20.28 -11.22 -2.42
C HIS A 46 -19.97 -10.20 -3.53
N GLY A 47 -18.99 -10.45 -4.41
CA GLY A 47 -18.61 -9.52 -5.48
C GLY A 47 -17.91 -8.23 -5.00
N GLY A 48 -17.44 -8.20 -3.74
CA GLY A 48 -16.64 -7.11 -3.20
C GLY A 48 -15.18 -7.14 -3.70
N PRO A 49 -14.46 -6.00 -3.66
CA PRO A 49 -13.05 -5.96 -4.01
C PRO A 49 -12.21 -6.74 -2.98
N TYR A 50 -11.19 -7.45 -3.44
CA TYR A 50 -10.22 -8.10 -2.56
C TYR A 50 -9.49 -7.04 -1.74
N THR A 51 -9.23 -7.31 -0.47
CA THR A 51 -8.43 -6.40 0.36
C THR A 51 -7.16 -7.10 0.81
N ALA A 52 -6.07 -6.34 0.90
CA ALA A 52 -4.80 -6.84 1.36
C ALA A 52 -4.06 -5.77 2.15
N GLU A 53 -3.31 -6.20 3.16
CA GLU A 53 -2.33 -5.39 3.85
C GLU A 53 -0.94 -5.76 3.34
N VAL A 54 -0.19 -4.75 2.93
CA VAL A 54 1.17 -4.89 2.41
C VAL A 54 2.11 -4.16 3.34
N THR A 55 3.10 -4.86 3.89
CA THR A 55 4.24 -4.21 4.53
C THR A 55 5.25 -3.82 3.47
N PHE A 56 5.78 -2.61 3.58
CA PHE A 56 6.81 -2.13 2.66
C PHE A 56 8.17 -2.72 3.03
N ASP A 57 9.00 -2.93 2.02
CA ASP A 57 10.42 -3.07 2.25
C ASP A 57 11.02 -1.77 2.78
N THR A 58 12.31 -1.80 3.13
CA THR A 58 13.02 -0.60 3.54
C THR A 58 12.91 0.46 2.45
N LEU A 59 12.14 1.52 2.75
CA LEU A 59 12.02 2.67 1.88
C LEU A 59 13.31 3.48 1.90
N ARG A 60 13.69 4.02 0.75
CA ARG A 60 14.69 5.08 0.69
C ARG A 60 14.16 6.33 1.38
N GLU A 61 15.05 7.19 1.87
CA GLU A 61 14.68 8.36 2.68
C GLU A 61 13.76 9.34 1.94
N ASP A 62 14.01 9.56 0.66
CA ASP A 62 13.18 10.36 -0.25
C ASP A 62 11.77 9.75 -0.42
N HIS A 63 11.69 8.43 -0.61
CA HIS A 63 10.44 7.68 -0.73
C HIS A 63 9.63 7.72 0.57
N ALA A 64 10.30 7.56 1.72
CA ALA A 64 9.67 7.63 3.03
C ALA A 64 9.10 9.03 3.27
N THR A 65 9.87 10.07 3.00
CA THR A 65 9.44 11.47 3.13
C THR A 65 8.21 11.77 2.27
N ALA A 66 8.21 11.32 1.02
CA ALA A 66 7.08 11.51 0.11
C ALA A 66 5.80 10.80 0.62
N MET A 67 5.93 9.59 1.13
CA MET A 67 4.82 8.82 1.71
C MET A 67 4.28 9.45 3.00
N GLU A 68 5.15 9.97 3.87
CA GLU A 68 4.75 10.69 5.07
C GLU A 68 3.97 11.96 4.71
N GLY A 69 4.45 12.71 3.71
CA GLY A 69 3.75 13.89 3.18
C GLY A 69 2.36 13.55 2.65
N LEU A 70 2.21 12.43 1.92
CA LEU A 70 0.90 11.95 1.46
C LEU A 70 -0.04 11.64 2.63
N ILE A 71 0.44 10.91 3.65
CA ILE A 71 -0.37 10.54 4.81
C ILE A 71 -0.83 11.80 5.55
N LEU A 72 0.08 12.76 5.76
CA LEU A 72 -0.24 14.03 6.40
C LEU A 72 -1.32 14.79 5.62
N ALA A 73 -1.17 14.91 4.31
CA ALA A 73 -2.14 15.59 3.44
C ALA A 73 -3.53 14.94 3.50
N GLN A 74 -3.62 13.61 3.49
CA GLN A 74 -4.89 12.89 3.61
C GLN A 74 -5.57 13.10 4.97
N ARG A 75 -4.80 13.26 6.05
CA ARG A 75 -5.36 13.54 7.39
C ARG A 75 -5.89 14.94 7.52
N THR A 76 -5.27 15.92 6.86
CA THR A 76 -5.71 17.33 6.89
C THR A 76 -6.84 17.65 5.91
N ALA A 77 -7.03 16.82 4.89
CA ALA A 77 -8.08 16.99 3.88
C ALA A 77 -9.46 16.48 4.33
N ARG A 78 -9.57 15.93 5.55
CA ARG A 78 -10.79 15.40 6.15
C ARG A 78 -11.27 16.30 7.28
#